data_AF-A0A1A7QZ40-F1
#
_entry.id   AF-A0A1A7QZ40-F1
#
_cell.length_a   1.000
_cell.length_b   1.000
_cell.length_c   1.000
_cell.angle_alpha   90.00
_cell.angle_beta   90.00
_cell.angle_gamma   90.00
#
_symmetry.space_group_name_H-M   'P 1'
#
loop_
_entity.id
_entity.type
_entity.pdbx_description
1 polymer ?
#
loop_
_entity_poly.entity_id
_entity_poly.type
_entity_poly.pdbx_seq_one_letter_code
_entity_poly.pdbx_strand_id
1 'polypeptide(L)'
;MIKISKGFAFFTIIAFSMAISSCVQDDDFSVPEGLGTEENKALEALLSSGAIEISMVDLKTKYTSNNNGPVLIDTDVYIKAYVSSSDKNGNFFKELFLQNAAENPSAGIKVIVNQVESYNQYNMGREVYIKLNGLYVGEERVGNGVVTIGGSTETNQFGTTVERLTENQRAQNMFRSENTLDLVPLKLNLSQVNSTHIGIYTEFSGVEFSNNLEGKRYFDPAQDFDTLRLMQSCTGSIGYSNFNLETSSFAAFKDHLLPIGNGTVRGVIARTFDGSKLVVALNDISDITMTGPRCSPVSIEDFSIILNEDFESMPTNKVISGNGWTSYAEVGTLNWKIATTTDIGNPGPGNKIAAMKAYNSGTPVNIAWLITPPINLNALDKAYANFISSNSSEDGSELELLISSNWDGTADQVTSATWKVLPATIVSDDVFYQDWVDSGLIDLSPYSGTIYIAFKYIGGDNSGNTNPINGTIDGTFEVDNFKILDRD
;
A
#
# COMPACT_ATOMS: atom_id res chain seq x y z
N MET A 1 34.55 -84.02 4.03
CA MET A 1 33.84 -84.70 2.92
C MET A 1 32.42 -85.02 3.38
N ILE A 2 31.47 -84.11 3.15
CA ILE A 2 30.04 -84.35 3.36
C ILE A 2 29.32 -83.78 2.13
N LYS A 3 28.60 -84.65 1.43
CA LYS A 3 27.77 -84.36 0.25
C LYS A 3 26.55 -83.54 0.69
N ILE A 4 26.33 -82.39 0.06
CA ILE A 4 25.06 -81.65 0.17
C ILE A 4 24.18 -82.02 -1.02
N SER A 5 22.97 -82.46 -0.72
CA SER A 5 21.96 -82.94 -1.66
C SER A 5 21.34 -81.79 -2.46
N LYS A 6 21.10 -82.02 -3.75
CA LYS A 6 20.49 -81.08 -4.71
C LYS A 6 18.98 -80.82 -4.50
N GLY A 7 18.48 -80.97 -3.28
CA GLY A 7 17.05 -80.86 -2.96
C GLY A 7 16.64 -79.61 -2.18
N PHE A 8 17.59 -78.82 -1.67
CA PHE A 8 17.29 -77.71 -0.76
C PHE A 8 17.59 -76.31 -1.34
N ALA A 9 18.08 -76.22 -2.58
CA ALA A 9 18.38 -74.95 -3.24
C ALA A 9 17.18 -74.34 -4.00
N PHE A 10 16.04 -75.05 -4.05
CA PHE A 10 14.87 -74.59 -4.84
C PHE A 10 13.73 -74.00 -4.00
N PHE A 11 13.81 -74.06 -2.67
CA PHE A 11 12.80 -73.46 -1.78
C PHE A 11 13.21 -72.09 -1.19
N THR A 12 14.47 -71.68 -1.38
CA THR A 12 14.96 -70.37 -0.90
C THR A 12 15.01 -69.30 -1.99
N ILE A 13 14.63 -69.63 -3.23
CA ILE A 13 14.58 -68.69 -4.36
C ILE A 13 13.14 -68.21 -4.65
N ILE A 14 12.11 -68.89 -4.13
CA ILE A 14 10.69 -68.49 -4.32
C ILE A 14 10.17 -67.59 -3.18
N ALA A 15 10.91 -67.45 -2.08
CA ALA A 15 10.58 -66.53 -0.99
C ALA A 15 11.22 -65.14 -1.14
N PHE A 16 12.05 -64.92 -2.17
CA PHE A 16 12.75 -63.65 -2.41
C PHE A 16 12.31 -62.92 -3.68
N SER A 17 11.18 -63.35 -4.28
CA SER A 17 10.57 -62.72 -5.45
C SER A 17 9.21 -62.04 -5.15
N MET A 18 8.89 -61.84 -3.87
CA MET A 18 7.65 -61.17 -3.41
C MET A 18 7.90 -59.92 -2.56
N ALA A 19 9.09 -59.32 -2.66
CA ALA A 19 9.43 -58.09 -1.95
C ALA A 19 10.01 -57.01 -2.89
N ILE A 20 9.46 -56.93 -4.12
CA ILE A 20 9.72 -55.80 -5.01
C ILE A 20 8.58 -54.81 -4.83
N SER A 21 8.89 -53.81 -4.01
CA SER A 21 8.32 -52.47 -3.92
C SER A 21 7.00 -52.22 -4.64
N SER A 22 5.98 -51.98 -3.82
CA SER A 22 4.88 -51.06 -4.09
C SER A 22 5.40 -49.62 -4.32
N CYS A 23 6.19 -49.41 -5.38
CA CYS A 23 6.34 -48.10 -5.96
C CYS A 23 5.03 -47.80 -6.69
N VAL A 24 4.03 -47.34 -5.92
CA VAL A 24 3.02 -46.47 -6.50
C VAL A 24 3.79 -45.24 -6.93
N GLN A 25 4.00 -45.14 -8.24
CA GLN A 25 4.54 -43.96 -8.88
C GLN A 25 3.35 -43.00 -9.10
N ASP A 26 2.79 -42.50 -8.00
CA ASP A 26 1.97 -41.29 -7.97
C ASP A 26 2.85 -40.22 -7.32
N ASP A 27 3.74 -39.63 -8.12
CA ASP A 27 4.25 -38.28 -7.87
C ASP A 27 3.20 -37.24 -8.34
N ASP A 28 1.92 -37.55 -8.18
CA ASP A 28 0.84 -36.58 -8.25
C ASP A 28 0.36 -36.36 -6.82
N PHE A 29 1.04 -35.45 -6.12
CA PHE A 29 0.44 -34.82 -4.94
C PHE A 29 -0.67 -33.89 -5.42
N SER A 30 -1.73 -34.46 -6.01
CA SER A 30 -2.99 -33.76 -6.15
C SER A 30 -3.44 -33.42 -4.73
N VAL A 31 -3.65 -32.13 -4.47
CA VAL A 31 -4.25 -31.64 -3.23
C VAL A 31 -5.52 -32.46 -2.97
N PRO A 32 -5.70 -33.05 -1.77
CA PRO A 32 -6.86 -33.89 -1.50
C PRO A 32 -8.17 -33.15 -1.82
N GLU A 33 -8.88 -33.59 -2.86
CA GLU A 33 -10.18 -33.05 -3.27
C GLU A 33 -11.28 -33.26 -2.21
N GLY A 34 -11.00 -34.06 -1.16
CA GLY A 34 -11.96 -34.42 -0.11
C GLY A 34 -12.09 -33.43 1.07
N LEU A 35 -11.24 -32.40 1.18
CA LEU A 35 -11.38 -31.39 2.25
C LEU A 35 -12.41 -30.30 1.89
N GLY A 36 -12.87 -30.22 0.64
CA GLY A 36 -13.79 -29.18 0.18
C GLY A 36 -15.25 -29.36 0.61
N THR A 37 -15.73 -30.60 0.79
CA THR A 37 -17.18 -30.84 0.98
C THR A 37 -17.77 -30.25 2.26
N GLU A 38 -17.06 -30.27 3.39
CA GLU A 38 -17.57 -29.72 4.65
C GLU A 38 -17.40 -28.19 4.70
N GLU A 39 -16.30 -27.66 4.17
CA GLU A 39 -16.07 -26.21 4.07
C GLU A 39 -17.04 -25.56 3.08
N ASN A 40 -17.35 -26.22 1.96
CA ASN A 40 -18.36 -25.75 1.02
C ASN A 40 -19.75 -25.71 1.67
N LYS A 41 -20.12 -26.70 2.50
CA LYS A 41 -21.38 -26.66 3.26
C LYS A 41 -21.42 -25.50 4.25
N ALA A 42 -20.31 -25.25 4.96
CA ALA A 42 -20.23 -24.14 5.91
C ALA A 42 -20.32 -22.77 5.22
N LEU A 43 -19.68 -22.65 4.05
CA LEU A 43 -19.80 -21.48 3.19
C LEU A 43 -21.25 -21.30 2.68
N GLU A 44 -21.87 -22.34 2.13
CA GLU A 44 -23.27 -22.31 1.69
C GLU A 44 -24.22 -21.91 2.84
N ALA A 45 -23.95 -22.40 4.05
CA ALA A 45 -24.70 -22.05 5.25
C ALA A 45 -24.52 -20.57 5.61
N LEU A 46 -23.30 -20.02 5.54
CA LEU A 46 -23.03 -18.58 5.75
C LEU A 46 -23.80 -17.73 4.73
N LEU A 47 -23.69 -18.06 3.44
CA LEU A 47 -24.35 -17.31 2.38
C LEU A 47 -25.88 -17.39 2.46
N SER A 48 -26.41 -18.45 3.07
CA SER A 48 -27.85 -18.64 3.29
C SER A 48 -28.34 -18.11 4.65
N SER A 49 -27.45 -17.68 5.56
CA SER A 49 -27.83 -17.32 6.94
C SER A 49 -28.45 -15.91 7.06
N GLY A 50 -28.46 -15.14 5.98
CA GLY A 50 -28.83 -13.72 6.00
C GLY A 50 -27.72 -12.80 6.51
N ALA A 51 -26.50 -13.30 6.69
CA ALA A 51 -25.34 -12.46 6.99
C ALA A 51 -25.07 -11.48 5.83
N ILE A 52 -24.58 -10.29 6.16
CA ILE A 52 -24.38 -9.20 5.18
C ILE A 52 -22.90 -9.07 4.84
N GLU A 53 -22.57 -8.95 3.55
CA GLU A 53 -21.22 -8.63 3.12
C GLU A 53 -20.90 -7.17 3.47
N ILE A 54 -19.77 -6.94 4.15
CA ILE A 54 -19.23 -5.59 4.44
C ILE A 54 -17.96 -5.36 3.61
N SER A 55 -17.70 -4.11 3.20
CA SER A 55 -16.45 -3.78 2.52
C SER A 55 -15.26 -3.82 3.49
N MET A 56 -14.05 -4.10 2.99
CA MET A 56 -12.84 -4.03 3.81
C MET A 56 -12.57 -2.61 4.33
N VAL A 57 -12.95 -1.58 3.57
CA VAL A 57 -12.80 -0.17 3.99
C VAL A 57 -13.70 0.09 5.20
N ASP A 58 -14.99 -0.23 5.12
CA ASP A 58 -15.92 -0.04 6.23
C ASP A 58 -15.52 -0.86 7.46
N LEU A 59 -15.00 -2.08 7.25
CA LEU A 59 -14.48 -2.91 8.33
C LEU A 59 -13.30 -2.25 9.03
N LYS A 60 -12.35 -1.68 8.29
CA LYS A 60 -11.21 -0.95 8.86
C LYS A 60 -11.68 0.29 9.63
N THR A 61 -12.64 1.03 9.07
CA THR A 61 -13.19 2.24 9.71
C THR A 61 -13.78 1.94 11.08
N LYS A 62 -14.38 0.75 11.30
CA LYS A 62 -14.88 0.36 12.64
C LYS A 62 -13.82 0.44 13.73
N TYR A 63 -12.56 0.16 13.39
CA TYR A 63 -11.44 0.30 14.32
C TYR A 63 -10.81 1.68 14.28
N THR A 64 -10.53 2.25 13.11
CA THR A 64 -9.82 3.54 13.02
C THR A 64 -10.65 4.72 13.52
N SER A 65 -11.98 4.64 13.51
CA SER A 65 -12.86 5.62 14.14
C SER A 65 -13.05 5.39 15.65
N ASN A 66 -12.41 4.36 16.23
CA ASN A 66 -12.58 3.96 17.62
C ASN A 66 -11.29 4.18 18.43
N ASN A 67 -11.33 5.16 19.34
CA ASN A 67 -10.20 5.50 20.20
C ASN A 67 -10.01 4.54 21.41
N ASN A 68 -10.78 3.45 21.49
CA ASN A 68 -10.80 2.55 22.66
C ASN A 68 -10.16 1.16 22.41
N GLY A 69 -9.34 1.02 21.36
CA GLY A 69 -8.64 -0.23 21.04
C GLY A 69 -9.46 -1.19 20.14
N PRO A 70 -9.07 -2.48 20.07
CA PRO A 70 -9.70 -3.44 19.17
C PRO A 70 -11.21 -3.58 19.37
N VAL A 71 -11.92 -3.81 18.27
CA VAL A 71 -13.38 -3.82 18.20
C VAL A 71 -13.89 -5.23 17.99
N LEU A 72 -14.72 -5.72 18.92
CA LEU A 72 -15.48 -6.95 18.73
C LEU A 72 -16.55 -6.71 17.66
N ILE A 73 -16.61 -7.58 16.67
CA ILE A 73 -17.71 -7.60 15.70
C ILE A 73 -18.80 -8.53 16.26
N ASP A 74 -19.92 -7.95 16.68
CA ASP A 74 -21.07 -8.63 17.29
C ASP A 74 -22.29 -8.70 16.35
N THR A 75 -22.06 -8.42 15.07
CA THR A 75 -23.08 -8.44 14.01
C THR A 75 -22.78 -9.56 13.02
N ASP A 76 -23.85 -10.11 12.42
CA ASP A 76 -23.75 -11.16 11.41
C ASP A 76 -23.33 -10.56 10.05
N VAL A 77 -22.06 -10.19 9.97
CA VAL A 77 -21.42 -9.69 8.76
C VAL A 77 -20.25 -10.58 8.35
N TYR A 78 -19.89 -10.55 7.07
CA TYR A 78 -18.73 -11.24 6.53
C TYR A 78 -18.01 -10.37 5.49
N ILE A 79 -16.74 -10.70 5.20
CA ILE A 79 -16.03 -10.17 4.03
C ILE A 79 -15.79 -11.28 3.02
N LYS A 80 -15.86 -10.94 1.74
CA LYS A 80 -15.31 -11.72 0.64
C LYS A 80 -13.94 -11.17 0.26
N ALA A 81 -12.96 -12.04 0.03
CA ALA A 81 -11.60 -11.63 -0.29
C ALA A 81 -10.84 -12.67 -1.13
N TYR A 82 -9.68 -12.28 -1.64
CA TYR A 82 -8.73 -13.15 -2.34
C TYR A 82 -7.38 -13.11 -1.63
N VAL A 83 -6.77 -14.27 -1.43
CA VAL A 83 -5.48 -14.38 -0.71
C VAL A 83 -4.34 -13.80 -1.55
N SER A 84 -3.68 -12.74 -1.07
CA SER A 84 -2.58 -12.06 -1.77
C SER A 84 -1.18 -12.49 -1.32
N SER A 85 -1.06 -13.06 -0.12
CA SER A 85 0.22 -13.56 0.44
C SER A 85 0.34 -15.10 0.44
N SER A 86 1.55 -15.62 0.52
CA SER A 86 1.83 -17.04 0.68
C SER A 86 3.01 -17.30 1.60
N ASP A 87 2.79 -18.04 2.69
CA ASP A 87 3.85 -18.48 3.60
C ASP A 87 4.73 -19.61 3.06
N LYS A 88 4.47 -20.10 1.83
CA LYS A 88 5.20 -21.20 1.17
C LYS A 88 6.71 -21.01 1.16
N ASN A 89 7.17 -19.78 0.93
CA ASN A 89 8.59 -19.44 0.85
C ASN A 89 9.11 -18.68 2.07
N GLY A 90 8.35 -18.62 3.17
CA GLY A 90 8.86 -18.18 4.48
C GLY A 90 8.93 -16.68 4.75
N ASN A 91 8.44 -15.82 3.85
CA ASN A 91 8.35 -14.37 4.11
C ASN A 91 7.17 -13.99 5.02
N PHE A 92 6.12 -14.81 5.06
CA PHE A 92 4.94 -14.59 5.89
C PHE A 92 4.86 -15.68 6.95
N PHE A 93 4.51 -15.34 8.18
CA PHE A 93 4.46 -16.30 9.29
C PHE A 93 3.21 -16.11 10.16
N LYS A 94 2.33 -17.12 10.17
CA LYS A 94 1.08 -17.10 10.96
C LYS A 94 0.18 -15.90 10.65
N GLU A 95 0.21 -15.45 9.42
CA GLU A 95 -0.55 -14.33 8.91
C GLU A 95 -0.94 -14.57 7.44
N LEU A 96 -2.04 -13.96 7.04
CA LEU A 96 -2.53 -13.91 5.68
C LEU A 96 -2.87 -12.46 5.35
N PHE A 97 -2.39 -11.98 4.21
CA PHE A 97 -2.90 -10.79 3.58
C PHE A 97 -3.93 -11.18 2.53
N LEU A 98 -5.02 -10.42 2.50
CA LEU A 98 -6.15 -10.62 1.60
C LEU A 98 -6.45 -9.30 0.89
N GLN A 99 -6.90 -9.35 -0.36
CA GLN A 99 -7.36 -8.19 -1.14
C GLN A 99 -8.82 -8.36 -1.58
N ASN A 100 -9.53 -7.24 -1.74
CA ASN A 100 -10.97 -7.25 -2.01
C ASN A 100 -11.36 -7.67 -3.44
N ALA A 101 -10.44 -7.63 -4.40
CA ALA A 101 -10.68 -8.04 -5.78
C ALA A 101 -9.45 -8.75 -6.37
N ALA A 102 -9.66 -9.67 -7.32
CA ALA A 102 -8.57 -10.36 -8.01
C ALA A 102 -7.84 -9.45 -9.01
N GLU A 103 -8.51 -8.43 -9.53
CA GLU A 103 -7.98 -7.43 -10.45
C GLU A 103 -8.40 -6.03 -9.97
N ASN A 104 -7.50 -5.04 -10.10
CA ASN A 104 -7.68 -3.67 -9.62
C ASN A 104 -8.19 -3.58 -8.16
N PRO A 105 -7.53 -4.25 -7.20
CA PRO A 105 -7.91 -4.18 -5.78
C PRO A 105 -7.79 -2.75 -5.26
N SER A 106 -8.75 -2.35 -4.41
CA SER A 106 -8.78 -1.04 -3.76
C SER A 106 -8.52 -1.09 -2.25
N ALA A 107 -8.53 -2.29 -1.66
CA ALA A 107 -8.23 -2.49 -0.25
C ALA A 107 -7.65 -3.88 0.01
N GLY A 108 -6.68 -3.94 0.92
CA GLY A 108 -6.18 -5.17 1.52
C GLY A 108 -6.46 -5.25 3.02
N ILE A 109 -6.39 -6.43 3.62
CA ILE A 109 -6.54 -6.62 5.08
C ILE A 109 -5.66 -7.77 5.56
N LYS A 110 -5.12 -7.65 6.78
CA LYS A 110 -4.33 -8.69 7.43
C LYS A 110 -5.23 -9.55 8.33
N VAL A 111 -4.98 -10.86 8.34
CA VAL A 111 -5.60 -11.82 9.25
C VAL A 111 -4.50 -12.62 9.93
N ILE A 112 -4.51 -12.67 11.27
CA ILE A 112 -3.51 -13.42 12.03
C ILE A 112 -4.08 -14.76 12.51
N VAL A 113 -3.41 -15.85 12.17
CA VAL A 113 -3.91 -17.22 12.37
C VAL A 113 -2.88 -18.08 13.07
N ASN A 114 -3.29 -18.96 13.99
CA ASN A 114 -2.36 -19.90 14.62
C ASN A 114 -2.10 -21.13 13.74
N GLN A 115 -1.67 -20.92 12.50
CA GLN A 115 -1.38 -21.96 11.51
C GLN A 115 -0.11 -21.62 10.73
N VAL A 116 0.71 -22.63 10.48
CA VAL A 116 1.84 -22.57 9.53
C VAL A 116 1.49 -23.37 8.29
N GLU A 117 2.21 -23.15 7.19
CA GLU A 117 1.94 -23.80 5.90
C GLU A 117 0.50 -23.57 5.43
N SER A 118 -0.01 -22.37 5.74
CA SER A 118 -1.35 -21.91 5.40
C SER A 118 -1.59 -21.90 3.89
N TYR A 119 -0.54 -21.79 3.07
CA TYR A 119 -0.58 -21.92 1.61
C TYR A 119 -1.24 -23.23 1.11
N ASN A 120 -1.22 -24.31 1.91
CA ASN A 120 -1.87 -25.58 1.54
C ASN A 120 -3.41 -25.47 1.51
N GLN A 121 -3.98 -24.52 2.26
CA GLN A 121 -5.43 -24.32 2.35
C GLN A 121 -5.86 -22.98 1.74
N TYR A 122 -5.02 -21.95 1.91
CA TYR A 122 -5.21 -20.59 1.48
C TYR A 122 -4.11 -20.23 0.46
N ASN A 123 -4.10 -20.96 -0.67
CA ASN A 123 -3.16 -20.69 -1.75
C ASN A 123 -3.39 -19.27 -2.34
N MET A 124 -2.36 -18.70 -2.96
CA MET A 124 -2.46 -17.39 -3.63
C MET A 124 -3.64 -17.38 -4.60
N GLY A 125 -4.44 -16.31 -4.58
CA GLY A 125 -5.64 -16.17 -5.40
C GLY A 125 -6.88 -16.91 -4.91
N ARG A 126 -6.78 -17.71 -3.83
CA ARG A 126 -7.92 -18.42 -3.25
C ARG A 126 -8.99 -17.41 -2.81
N GLU A 127 -10.22 -17.60 -3.29
CA GLU A 127 -11.37 -16.84 -2.81
C GLU A 127 -11.78 -17.37 -1.42
N VAL A 128 -11.91 -16.45 -0.46
CA VAL A 128 -12.23 -16.73 0.95
C VAL A 128 -13.33 -15.82 1.45
N TYR A 129 -14.10 -16.35 2.39
CA TYR A 129 -15.17 -15.68 3.10
C TYR A 129 -14.87 -15.73 4.60
N ILE A 130 -14.81 -14.57 5.25
CA ILE A 130 -14.55 -14.49 6.69
C ILE A 130 -15.81 -14.02 7.39
N LYS A 131 -16.46 -14.92 8.12
CA LYS A 131 -17.54 -14.60 9.06
C LYS A 131 -16.93 -13.85 10.24
N LEU A 132 -17.36 -12.60 10.44
CA LEU A 132 -16.73 -11.71 11.41
C LEU A 132 -17.36 -11.77 12.80
N ASN A 133 -18.62 -12.23 12.94
CA ASN A 133 -19.27 -12.33 14.25
C ASN A 133 -18.41 -13.16 15.23
N GLY A 134 -18.04 -12.54 16.35
CA GLY A 134 -17.18 -13.13 17.39
C GLY A 134 -15.68 -12.96 17.16
N LEU A 135 -15.26 -12.29 16.09
CA LEU A 135 -13.87 -11.89 15.83
C LEU A 135 -13.64 -10.42 16.22
N TYR A 136 -12.36 -10.06 16.33
CA TYR A 136 -11.92 -8.70 16.63
C TYR A 136 -11.24 -8.06 15.43
N VAL A 137 -11.40 -6.75 15.29
CA VAL A 137 -10.64 -5.91 14.35
C VAL A 137 -9.85 -4.89 15.15
N GLY A 138 -8.55 -4.84 14.95
CA GLY A 138 -7.65 -3.91 15.63
C GLY A 138 -6.23 -4.00 15.09
N GLU A 139 -5.23 -3.76 15.92
CA GLU A 139 -3.82 -3.95 15.55
C GLU A 139 -3.23 -5.14 16.31
N GLU A 140 -2.34 -5.89 15.65
CA GLU A 140 -1.50 -6.89 16.33
C GLU A 140 -0.44 -6.22 17.22
N ARG A 141 -0.11 -4.95 16.93
CA ARG A 141 0.84 -4.13 17.69
C ARG A 141 0.36 -2.69 17.74
N VAL A 142 0.22 -2.15 18.94
CA VAL A 142 -0.25 -0.78 19.16
C VAL A 142 0.64 0.21 18.41
N GLY A 143 0.01 1.03 17.56
CA GLY A 143 0.64 2.10 16.82
C GLY A 143 1.36 1.66 15.55
N ASN A 144 1.20 0.41 15.10
CA ASN A 144 1.85 -0.03 13.86
C ASN A 144 1.06 0.34 12.60
N GLY A 145 -0.20 0.80 12.70
CA GLY A 145 -1.02 1.22 11.57
C GLY A 145 -1.50 0.09 10.67
N VAL A 146 -1.44 -1.19 11.11
CA VAL A 146 -1.88 -2.35 10.33
C VAL A 146 -3.18 -2.91 10.91
N VAL A 147 -4.30 -2.52 10.32
CA VAL A 147 -5.61 -3.06 10.69
C VAL A 147 -5.69 -4.56 10.36
N THR A 148 -6.01 -5.34 11.38
CA THR A 148 -5.85 -6.79 11.44
C THR A 148 -7.10 -7.44 12.04
N ILE A 149 -7.53 -8.56 11.45
CA ILE A 149 -8.55 -9.44 12.02
C ILE A 149 -7.87 -10.46 12.96
N GLY A 150 -8.35 -10.55 14.19
CA GLY A 150 -7.90 -11.49 15.22
C GLY A 150 -9.03 -12.25 15.93
N GLY A 151 -8.68 -13.28 16.69
CA GLY A 151 -9.63 -14.16 17.38
C GLY A 151 -9.92 -13.78 18.83
N SER A 152 -9.00 -13.07 19.48
CA SER A 152 -9.14 -12.57 20.85
C SER A 152 -8.37 -11.26 21.00
N THR A 153 -8.32 -10.73 22.22
CA THR A 153 -7.53 -9.54 22.54
C THR A 153 -6.69 -9.77 23.77
N GLU A 154 -5.49 -9.20 23.78
CA GLU A 154 -4.63 -9.13 24.96
C GLU A 154 -4.36 -7.67 25.31
N THR A 155 -4.38 -7.34 26.61
CA THR A 155 -3.99 -6.03 27.13
C THR A 155 -2.69 -6.16 27.92
N ASN A 156 -1.69 -5.37 27.54
CA ASN A 156 -0.46 -5.21 28.30
C ASN A 156 -0.19 -3.73 28.59
N GLN A 157 1.00 -3.41 29.09
CA GLN A 157 1.39 -2.04 29.45
C GLN A 157 1.41 -1.05 28.27
N PHE A 158 1.46 -1.53 27.03
CA PHE A 158 1.49 -0.72 25.81
C PHE A 158 0.10 -0.51 25.20
N GLY A 159 -0.92 -1.27 25.63
CA GLY A 159 -2.30 -1.16 25.18
C GLY A 159 -2.93 -2.52 24.86
N THR A 160 -4.07 -2.49 24.19
CA THR A 160 -4.83 -3.68 23.80
C THR A 160 -4.61 -3.99 22.32
N THR A 161 -4.30 -5.26 22.02
CA THR A 161 -4.02 -5.76 20.67
C THR A 161 -4.90 -6.95 20.34
N VAL A 162 -5.04 -7.27 19.06
CA VAL A 162 -5.69 -8.51 18.62
C VAL A 162 -4.70 -9.68 18.64
N GLU A 163 -5.19 -10.86 19.00
CA GLU A 163 -4.43 -12.10 19.00
C GLU A 163 -4.86 -13.04 17.86
N ARG A 164 -4.01 -14.01 17.57
CA ARG A 164 -4.21 -14.99 16.50
C ARG A 164 -5.52 -15.76 16.67
N LEU A 165 -6.22 -15.99 15.56
CA LEU A 165 -7.33 -16.95 15.54
C LEU A 165 -6.80 -18.33 15.93
N THR A 166 -7.46 -18.96 16.90
CA THR A 166 -7.25 -20.37 17.20
C THR A 166 -7.67 -21.24 16.01
N GLU A 167 -7.22 -22.50 15.96
CA GLU A 167 -7.63 -23.44 14.90
C GLU A 167 -9.15 -23.62 14.84
N ASN A 168 -9.82 -23.68 16.00
CA ASN A 168 -11.28 -23.79 16.07
C ASN A 168 -11.98 -22.55 15.52
N GLN A 169 -11.52 -21.35 15.91
CA GLN A 169 -12.09 -20.10 15.37
C GLN A 169 -11.86 -20.01 13.87
N ARG A 170 -10.66 -20.32 13.38
CA ARG A 170 -10.37 -20.35 11.96
C ARG A 170 -11.31 -21.28 11.19
N ALA A 171 -11.52 -22.52 11.67
CA ALA A 171 -12.44 -23.47 11.05
C ALA A 171 -13.92 -23.00 11.09
N GLN A 172 -14.31 -22.20 12.08
CA GLN A 172 -15.67 -21.68 12.24
C GLN A 172 -15.92 -20.35 11.55
N ASN A 173 -14.87 -19.61 11.20
CA ASN A 173 -14.97 -18.24 10.72
C ASN A 173 -14.37 -18.03 9.33
N MET A 174 -13.41 -18.84 8.88
CA MET A 174 -12.73 -18.67 7.60
C MET A 174 -13.07 -19.82 6.65
N PHE A 175 -13.88 -19.52 5.64
CA PHE A 175 -14.32 -20.49 4.64
C PHE A 175 -13.67 -20.17 3.30
N ARG A 176 -13.11 -21.18 2.64
CA ARG A 176 -12.62 -21.05 1.27
C ARG A 176 -13.67 -21.50 0.28
N SER A 177 -13.77 -20.84 -0.86
CA SER A 177 -14.56 -21.36 -1.97
C SER A 177 -13.71 -22.28 -2.85
N GLU A 178 -14.35 -22.99 -3.76
CA GLU A 178 -13.66 -23.80 -4.77
C GLU A 178 -12.86 -22.91 -5.76
N ASN A 179 -13.18 -21.62 -5.85
CA ASN A 179 -12.55 -20.70 -6.79
C ASN A 179 -11.13 -20.32 -6.35
N THR A 180 -10.20 -20.38 -7.30
CA THR A 180 -8.90 -19.72 -7.22
C THR A 180 -8.73 -18.93 -8.49
N LEU A 181 -8.43 -17.64 -8.37
CA LEU A 181 -8.22 -16.76 -9.51
C LEU A 181 -6.76 -16.34 -9.57
N ASP A 182 -6.22 -16.20 -10.77
CA ASP A 182 -4.92 -15.54 -10.94
C ASP A 182 -5.07 -14.06 -10.58
N LEU A 183 -4.23 -13.58 -9.65
CA LEU A 183 -4.24 -12.19 -9.25
C LEU A 183 -3.55 -11.32 -10.30
N VAL A 184 -4.22 -10.25 -10.72
CA VAL A 184 -3.61 -9.19 -11.51
C VAL A 184 -3.04 -8.15 -10.53
N PRO A 185 -1.71 -7.99 -10.44
CA PRO A 185 -1.10 -7.07 -9.48
C PRO A 185 -1.46 -5.61 -9.77
N LEU A 186 -1.68 -4.83 -8.72
CA LEU A 186 -1.89 -3.39 -8.83
C LEU A 186 -0.56 -2.71 -9.23
N LYS A 187 -0.54 -2.06 -10.38
CA LYS A 187 0.64 -1.37 -10.88
C LYS A 187 0.82 -0.03 -10.17
N LEU A 188 2.00 0.16 -9.58
CA LEU A 188 2.36 1.39 -8.87
C LEU A 188 3.78 1.83 -9.23
N ASN A 189 4.02 3.14 -9.15
CA ASN A 189 5.37 3.67 -8.99
C ASN A 189 5.80 3.56 -7.53
N LEU A 190 7.12 3.49 -7.28
CA LEU A 190 7.65 3.39 -5.91
C LEU A 190 7.19 4.55 -5.00
N SER A 191 7.05 5.76 -5.55
CA SER A 191 6.59 6.96 -4.84
C SER A 191 5.09 6.97 -4.53
N GLN A 192 4.29 6.08 -5.14
CA GLN A 192 2.84 6.07 -4.94
C GLN A 192 2.41 5.15 -3.79
N VAL A 193 3.33 4.35 -3.25
CA VAL A 193 3.01 3.41 -2.17
C VAL A 193 2.74 4.17 -0.88
N ASN A 194 1.63 3.82 -0.23
CA ASN A 194 1.19 4.36 1.05
C ASN A 194 0.42 3.30 1.85
N SER A 195 -0.01 3.63 3.07
CA SER A 195 -0.69 2.73 4.00
C SER A 195 -1.98 2.07 3.46
N THR A 196 -2.68 2.70 2.52
CA THR A 196 -3.91 2.13 1.93
C THR A 196 -3.64 0.86 1.13
N HIS A 197 -2.40 0.70 0.64
CA HIS A 197 -1.98 -0.44 -0.16
C HIS A 197 -1.62 -1.68 0.67
N ILE A 198 -1.57 -1.59 2.01
CA ILE A 198 -1.21 -2.73 2.87
C ILE A 198 -2.14 -3.93 2.59
N GLY A 199 -1.51 -5.08 2.32
CA GLY A 199 -2.16 -6.34 1.98
C GLY A 199 -2.51 -6.52 0.50
N ILE A 200 -2.23 -5.53 -0.36
CA ILE A 200 -2.46 -5.63 -1.80
C ILE A 200 -1.23 -6.23 -2.49
N TYR A 201 -1.46 -7.16 -3.43
CA TYR A 201 -0.43 -7.62 -4.36
C TYR A 201 -0.18 -6.58 -5.45
N THR A 202 1.05 -6.08 -5.53
CA THR A 202 1.46 -4.96 -6.39
C THR A 202 2.54 -5.39 -7.39
N GLU A 203 2.68 -4.60 -8.46
CA GLU A 203 3.78 -4.71 -9.44
C GLU A 203 4.44 -3.34 -9.61
N PHE A 204 5.75 -3.33 -9.48
CA PHE A 204 6.60 -2.18 -9.79
C PHE A 204 7.41 -2.49 -11.04
N SER A 205 7.35 -1.59 -12.03
CA SER A 205 8.15 -1.67 -13.26
C SER A 205 9.27 -0.64 -13.22
N GLY A 206 10.35 -0.90 -13.96
CA GLY A 206 11.47 0.05 -14.03
C GLY A 206 12.34 0.05 -12.78
N VAL A 207 12.33 -1.02 -11.98
CA VAL A 207 12.97 -1.08 -10.66
C VAL A 207 14.29 -1.83 -10.70
N GLU A 208 15.25 -1.35 -9.92
CA GLU A 208 16.57 -1.94 -9.70
C GLU A 208 16.98 -1.83 -8.22
N PHE A 209 17.85 -2.71 -7.72
CA PHE A 209 18.43 -2.54 -6.38
C PHE A 209 19.51 -1.46 -6.37
N SER A 210 19.63 -0.67 -5.30
CA SER A 210 20.66 0.38 -5.19
C SER A 210 22.08 -0.14 -5.43
N ASN A 211 22.94 0.70 -6.03
CA ASN A 211 24.27 0.29 -6.51
C ASN A 211 25.16 -0.33 -5.41
N ASN A 212 25.03 0.13 -4.15
CA ASN A 212 25.79 -0.39 -3.01
C ASN A 212 25.37 -1.80 -2.57
N LEU A 213 24.33 -2.38 -3.17
CA LEU A 213 23.83 -3.72 -2.88
C LEU A 213 24.33 -4.78 -3.87
N GLU A 214 25.18 -4.42 -4.83
CA GLU A 214 25.78 -5.38 -5.76
C GLU A 214 26.55 -6.48 -5.01
N GLY A 215 26.30 -7.73 -5.42
CA GLY A 215 26.90 -8.92 -4.78
C GLY A 215 26.34 -9.25 -3.40
N LYS A 216 25.35 -8.52 -2.89
CA LYS A 216 24.63 -8.86 -1.66
C LYS A 216 23.55 -9.90 -1.92
N ARG A 217 23.13 -10.57 -0.85
CA ARG A 217 22.03 -11.53 -0.84
C ARG A 217 20.73 -10.84 -0.46
N TYR A 218 19.59 -11.49 -0.73
CA TYR A 218 18.28 -11.02 -0.25
C TYR A 218 18.28 -10.79 1.26
N PHE A 219 18.81 -11.74 2.03
CA PHE A 219 19.00 -11.61 3.47
C PHE A 219 20.46 -11.33 3.82
N ASP A 220 20.69 -10.43 4.78
CA ASP A 220 22.01 -10.20 5.36
C ASP A 220 22.23 -11.18 6.54
N PRO A 221 23.20 -12.12 6.45
CA PRO A 221 23.43 -13.07 7.53
C PRO A 221 23.92 -12.45 8.84
N ALA A 222 24.24 -11.14 8.86
CA ALA A 222 24.53 -10.41 10.09
C ALA A 222 23.28 -9.92 10.85
N GLN A 223 22.08 -10.10 10.29
CA GLN A 223 20.81 -9.74 10.92
C GLN A 223 20.07 -10.98 11.44
N ASP A 224 19.19 -10.79 12.43
CA ASP A 224 18.52 -11.88 13.13
C ASP A 224 17.17 -12.27 12.50
N PHE A 225 16.36 -11.27 12.11
CA PHE A 225 14.96 -11.47 11.73
C PHE A 225 14.71 -11.11 10.27
N ASP A 226 14.89 -9.84 9.90
CA ASP A 226 14.51 -9.36 8.57
C ASP A 226 15.60 -8.43 8.01
N THR A 227 15.73 -8.43 6.69
CA THR A 227 16.64 -7.55 5.94
C THR A 227 15.88 -6.65 5.00
N LEU A 228 16.19 -5.35 5.07
CA LEU A 228 15.72 -4.37 4.10
C LEU A 228 16.74 -4.19 2.98
N ARG A 229 16.27 -4.28 1.74
CA ARG A 229 17.03 -3.96 0.52
C ARG A 229 16.37 -2.79 -0.20
N LEU A 230 17.12 -1.71 -0.32
CA LEU A 230 16.66 -0.51 -1.01
C LEU A 230 16.57 -0.76 -2.51
N MET A 231 15.36 -0.59 -3.04
CA MET A 231 15.09 -0.55 -4.46
C MET A 231 14.96 0.90 -4.90
N GLN A 232 15.28 1.15 -6.16
CA GLN A 232 15.21 2.48 -6.76
C GLN A 232 14.61 2.41 -8.17
N SER A 233 13.95 3.49 -8.58
CA SER A 233 13.45 3.71 -9.94
C SER A 233 13.73 5.14 -10.36
N CYS A 234 14.16 5.31 -11.60
CA CYS A 234 14.36 6.60 -12.27
C CYS A 234 13.11 7.11 -13.01
N THR A 235 12.02 6.33 -12.99
CA THR A 235 10.82 6.64 -13.76
C THR A 235 9.87 7.46 -12.91
N GLY A 236 9.36 8.54 -13.48
CA GLY A 236 8.28 9.33 -12.88
C GLY A 236 8.72 10.29 -11.77
N SER A 237 10.02 10.56 -11.60
CA SER A 237 10.54 11.56 -10.66
C SER A 237 11.88 12.13 -11.13
N ILE A 238 12.28 13.27 -10.56
CA ILE A 238 13.65 13.76 -10.66
C ILE A 238 14.51 12.96 -9.68
N GLY A 239 15.66 12.48 -10.13
CA GLY A 239 16.48 11.58 -9.32
C GLY A 239 15.91 10.15 -9.27
N TYR A 240 16.10 9.49 -8.13
CA TYR A 240 15.54 8.16 -7.88
C TYR A 240 14.41 8.25 -6.86
N SER A 241 13.28 7.63 -7.18
CA SER A 241 12.32 7.20 -6.16
C SER A 241 12.81 5.91 -5.53
N ASN A 242 12.67 5.76 -4.20
CA ASN A 242 13.16 4.60 -3.47
C ASN A 242 12.05 3.92 -2.69
N PHE A 243 12.16 2.60 -2.53
CA PHE A 243 11.26 1.81 -1.68
C PHE A 243 11.98 0.56 -1.16
N ASN A 244 11.57 0.03 -0.01
CA ASN A 244 12.26 -1.12 0.59
C ASN A 244 11.58 -2.44 0.24
N LEU A 245 12.40 -3.40 -0.19
CA LEU A 245 12.06 -4.82 -0.16
C LEU A 245 12.44 -5.37 1.21
N GLU A 246 11.55 -6.10 1.87
CA GLU A 246 11.85 -6.86 3.08
C GLU A 246 12.00 -8.35 2.75
N THR A 247 12.96 -9.02 3.36
CA THR A 247 13.10 -10.47 3.28
C THR A 247 13.39 -11.04 4.66
N SER A 248 12.63 -12.07 5.04
CA SER A 248 12.78 -12.74 6.31
C SER A 248 13.97 -13.70 6.34
N SER A 249 14.55 -13.92 7.52
CA SER A 249 15.57 -14.93 7.78
C SER A 249 15.05 -16.37 7.57
N PHE A 250 13.73 -16.53 7.54
CA PHE A 250 13.06 -17.79 7.21
C PHE A 250 12.79 -17.98 5.72
N ALA A 251 13.08 -16.98 4.87
CA ALA A 251 12.78 -17.07 3.46
C ALA A 251 13.61 -18.14 2.75
N ALA A 252 12.97 -18.98 1.93
CA ALA A 252 13.65 -20.08 1.22
C ALA A 252 14.75 -19.57 0.26
N PHE A 253 14.59 -18.35 -0.25
CA PHE A 253 15.50 -17.71 -1.20
C PHE A 253 16.48 -16.73 -0.55
N LYS A 254 16.53 -16.65 0.80
CA LYS A 254 17.34 -15.69 1.56
C LYS A 254 18.81 -15.64 1.15
N ASP A 255 19.36 -16.78 0.73
CA ASP A 255 20.78 -16.95 0.38
C ASP A 255 21.09 -16.64 -1.10
N HIS A 256 20.07 -16.37 -1.92
CA HIS A 256 20.25 -15.99 -3.31
C HIS A 256 20.84 -14.58 -3.40
N LEU A 257 21.71 -14.38 -4.41
CA LEU A 257 22.22 -13.05 -4.74
C LEU A 257 21.09 -12.19 -5.30
N LEU A 258 21.14 -10.90 -4.98
CA LEU A 258 20.28 -9.91 -5.62
C LEU A 258 20.61 -9.86 -7.12
N PRO A 259 19.60 -9.89 -8.00
CA PRO A 259 19.83 -9.76 -9.44
C PRO A 259 20.38 -8.36 -9.77
N ILE A 260 21.14 -8.30 -10.86
CA ILE A 260 21.72 -7.06 -11.37
C ILE A 260 20.97 -6.68 -12.64
N GLY A 261 20.41 -5.48 -12.66
CA GLY A 261 19.69 -4.95 -13.81
C GLY A 261 18.47 -4.17 -13.35
N ASN A 262 17.65 -3.81 -14.32
CA ASN A 262 16.36 -3.18 -14.13
C ASN A 262 15.25 -4.12 -14.59
N GLY A 263 14.09 -4.06 -13.97
CA GLY A 263 12.91 -4.76 -14.47
C GLY A 263 11.73 -4.64 -13.54
N THR A 264 11.14 -5.78 -13.18
CA THR A 264 9.88 -5.85 -12.44
C THR A 264 10.04 -6.53 -11.10
N VAL A 265 9.34 -6.00 -10.09
CA VAL A 265 9.20 -6.60 -8.76
C VAL A 265 7.71 -6.70 -8.45
N ARG A 266 7.25 -7.88 -8.04
CA ARG A 266 5.90 -8.10 -7.54
C ARG A 266 5.94 -8.52 -6.08
N GLY A 267 4.91 -8.19 -5.32
CA GLY A 267 4.85 -8.60 -3.91
C GLY A 267 3.69 -7.97 -3.18
N VAL A 268 3.57 -8.26 -1.89
CA VAL A 268 2.52 -7.71 -1.04
C VAL A 268 3.07 -6.53 -0.27
N ILE A 269 2.34 -5.41 -0.24
CA ILE A 269 2.70 -4.27 0.62
C ILE A 269 2.40 -4.64 2.07
N ALA A 270 3.39 -4.44 2.93
CA ALA A 270 3.31 -4.69 4.36
C ALA A 270 4.01 -3.56 5.12
N ARG A 271 4.08 -3.71 6.45
CA ARG A 271 4.94 -2.89 7.31
C ARG A 271 5.98 -3.77 7.97
N THR A 272 7.13 -3.18 8.28
CA THR A 272 8.13 -3.77 9.15
C THR A 272 7.52 -4.18 10.49
N PHE A 273 8.16 -5.11 11.19
CA PHE A 273 7.68 -5.62 12.48
C PHE A 273 7.40 -4.52 13.52
N ASP A 274 8.20 -3.44 13.53
CA ASP A 274 8.04 -2.29 14.42
C ASP A 274 7.02 -1.24 13.90
N GLY A 275 6.45 -1.44 12.71
CA GLY A 275 5.50 -0.53 12.07
C GLY A 275 6.13 0.70 11.40
N SER A 276 7.44 0.89 11.53
CA SER A 276 8.12 2.15 11.18
C SER A 276 8.22 2.42 9.69
N LYS A 277 8.16 1.39 8.83
CA LYS A 277 8.30 1.54 7.38
C LYS A 277 7.32 0.66 6.63
N LEU A 278 6.82 1.19 5.52
CA LEU A 278 6.22 0.37 4.47
C LEU A 278 7.30 -0.38 3.71
N VAL A 279 7.00 -1.62 3.36
CA VAL A 279 7.86 -2.53 2.63
C VAL A 279 7.05 -3.33 1.62
N VAL A 280 7.71 -3.89 0.63
CA VAL A 280 7.16 -4.98 -0.17
C VAL A 280 7.79 -6.29 0.28
N ALA A 281 6.95 -7.32 0.47
CA ALA A 281 7.37 -8.68 0.78
C ALA A 281 7.02 -9.60 -0.41
N LEU A 282 7.99 -10.40 -0.87
CA LEU A 282 7.78 -11.35 -1.98
C LEU A 282 7.00 -12.58 -1.54
N ASN A 283 6.16 -13.12 -2.42
CA ASN A 283 5.61 -14.46 -2.25
C ASN A 283 6.59 -15.53 -2.73
N ASP A 284 7.31 -15.25 -3.82
CA ASP A 284 8.29 -16.14 -4.43
C ASP A 284 9.44 -15.34 -5.05
N ILE A 285 10.63 -15.94 -5.20
CA ILE A 285 11.76 -15.26 -5.86
C ILE A 285 11.47 -14.97 -7.35
N SER A 286 10.60 -15.76 -7.99
CA SER A 286 10.15 -15.52 -9.37
C SER A 286 9.34 -14.23 -9.53
N ASP A 287 8.87 -13.62 -8.45
CA ASP A 287 8.24 -12.30 -8.46
C ASP A 287 9.23 -11.17 -8.83
N ILE A 288 10.54 -11.46 -8.93
CA ILE A 288 11.57 -10.51 -9.37
C ILE A 288 12.17 -10.95 -10.70
N THR A 289 12.14 -10.04 -11.68
CA THR A 289 12.82 -10.18 -12.96
C THR A 289 13.55 -8.88 -13.30
N MET A 290 14.89 -8.89 -13.24
CA MET A 290 15.72 -7.70 -13.52
C MET A 290 16.72 -8.00 -14.64
N THR A 291 16.22 -8.21 -15.86
CA THR A 291 17.03 -8.58 -17.03
C THR A 291 17.35 -7.40 -17.95
N GLY A 292 16.72 -6.24 -17.71
CA GLY A 292 16.90 -5.02 -18.47
C GLY A 292 18.15 -4.23 -18.05
N PRO A 293 18.61 -3.30 -18.90
CA PRO A 293 19.69 -2.39 -18.54
C PRO A 293 19.25 -1.49 -17.38
N ARG A 294 20.18 -1.23 -16.45
CA ARG A 294 19.98 -0.23 -15.40
C ARG A 294 19.66 1.13 -15.98
N CYS A 295 18.82 1.89 -15.29
CA CYS A 295 18.45 3.20 -15.77
C CYS A 295 19.32 4.32 -15.20
N SER A 296 19.22 5.51 -15.79
CA SER A 296 19.86 6.72 -15.31
C SER A 296 18.77 7.72 -14.94
N PRO A 297 18.81 8.29 -13.72
CA PRO A 297 17.81 9.24 -13.28
C PRO A 297 17.95 10.53 -14.08
N VAL A 298 16.84 11.20 -14.31
CA VAL A 298 16.86 12.56 -14.87
C VAL A 298 17.23 13.55 -13.76
N SER A 299 18.04 14.55 -14.12
CA SER A 299 18.36 15.69 -13.26
C SER A 299 17.40 16.82 -13.56
N ILE A 300 17.21 17.74 -12.59
CA ILE A 300 16.52 19.00 -12.86
C ILE A 300 17.22 19.81 -13.97
N GLU A 301 18.53 19.60 -14.16
CA GLU A 301 19.33 20.22 -15.22
C GLU A 301 18.96 19.74 -16.63
N ASP A 302 18.24 18.62 -16.74
CA ASP A 302 17.71 18.10 -18.01
C ASP A 302 16.43 18.82 -18.46
N PHE A 303 15.95 19.80 -17.68
CA PHE A 303 14.69 20.51 -17.93
C PHE A 303 14.89 22.03 -18.01
N SER A 304 14.07 22.66 -18.86
CA SER A 304 13.83 24.10 -18.83
C SER A 304 12.75 24.42 -17.80
N ILE A 305 13.03 25.31 -16.86
CA ILE A 305 12.05 25.74 -15.85
C ILE A 305 11.20 26.86 -16.44
N ILE A 306 9.92 26.56 -16.67
CA ILE A 306 8.94 27.49 -17.26
C ILE A 306 8.28 28.35 -16.18
N LEU A 307 7.98 27.74 -15.04
CA LEU A 307 7.43 28.39 -13.86
C LEU A 307 8.11 27.78 -12.63
N ASN A 308 8.49 28.62 -11.68
CA ASN A 308 8.98 28.19 -10.37
C ASN A 308 8.34 29.08 -9.29
N GLU A 309 7.68 28.46 -8.33
CA GLU A 309 7.14 29.11 -7.15
C GLU A 309 7.70 28.44 -5.90
N ASP A 310 8.45 29.21 -5.11
CA ASP A 310 9.03 28.85 -3.82
C ASP A 310 8.35 29.60 -2.65
N PHE A 311 7.33 30.41 -2.94
CA PHE A 311 6.56 31.19 -1.97
C PHE A 311 7.35 32.23 -1.15
N GLU A 312 8.65 32.38 -1.39
CA GLU A 312 9.57 33.18 -0.56
C GLU A 312 9.29 34.68 -0.66
N SER A 313 8.83 35.15 -1.82
CA SER A 313 8.53 36.57 -2.05
C SER A 313 7.24 37.03 -1.34
N MET A 314 6.43 36.09 -0.83
CA MET A 314 5.13 36.38 -0.26
C MET A 314 5.18 36.60 1.27
N PRO A 315 4.27 37.42 1.84
CA PRO A 315 4.27 37.70 3.27
C PRO A 315 3.68 36.53 4.09
N THR A 316 4.39 36.10 5.13
CA THR A 316 3.96 35.05 6.06
C THR A 316 2.64 35.39 6.76
N ASN A 317 1.84 34.36 7.06
CA ASN A 317 0.52 34.42 7.69
C ASN A 317 -0.53 35.20 6.87
N LYS A 318 -0.34 35.34 5.56
CA LYS A 318 -1.31 35.95 4.64
C LYS A 318 -1.82 34.93 3.65
N VAL A 319 -3.07 35.14 3.20
CA VAL A 319 -3.67 34.35 2.13
C VAL A 319 -2.86 34.55 0.85
N ILE A 320 -2.62 33.45 0.13
CA ILE A 320 -1.80 33.46 -1.07
C ILE A 320 -2.53 34.24 -2.17
N SER A 321 -1.88 35.29 -2.66
CA SER A 321 -2.41 36.20 -3.69
C SER A 321 -1.29 36.86 -4.53
N GLY A 322 -0.04 36.40 -4.38
CA GLY A 322 1.12 36.90 -5.11
C GLY A 322 1.41 36.08 -6.38
N ASN A 323 2.31 36.59 -7.23
CA ASN A 323 2.82 35.91 -8.43
C ASN A 323 1.77 35.36 -9.41
N GLY A 324 0.53 35.86 -9.35
CA GLY A 324 -0.60 35.42 -10.18
C GLY A 324 -1.37 34.21 -9.64
N TRP A 325 -1.03 33.70 -8.46
CA TRP A 325 -1.77 32.61 -7.81
C TRP A 325 -3.11 33.10 -7.27
N THR A 326 -4.11 32.21 -7.33
CA THR A 326 -5.46 32.46 -6.82
C THR A 326 -5.76 31.53 -5.66
N SER A 327 -6.12 32.08 -4.50
CA SER A 327 -6.73 31.31 -3.40
C SER A 327 -8.25 31.49 -3.42
N TYR A 328 -8.99 30.39 -3.29
CA TYR A 328 -10.46 30.40 -3.29
C TYR A 328 -11.02 29.39 -2.29
N ALA A 329 -11.91 29.84 -1.40
CA ALA A 329 -12.66 28.96 -0.50
C ALA A 329 -14.02 28.67 -1.14
N GLU A 330 -14.25 27.42 -1.54
CA GLU A 330 -15.53 26.94 -2.06
C GLU A 330 -16.54 26.75 -0.94
N VAL A 331 -16.09 26.15 0.17
CA VAL A 331 -16.86 25.92 1.39
C VAL A 331 -16.04 26.36 2.58
N GLY A 332 -16.68 26.97 3.59
CA GLY A 332 -16.00 27.49 4.77
C GLY A 332 -15.38 28.87 4.52
N THR A 333 -14.42 29.26 5.38
CA THR A 333 -13.78 30.59 5.31
C THR A 333 -12.26 30.54 5.34
N LEU A 334 -11.66 29.38 5.65
CA LEU A 334 -10.21 29.22 5.67
C LEU A 334 -9.69 28.98 4.25
N ASN A 335 -8.52 29.53 3.98
CA ASN A 335 -7.84 29.52 2.69
C ASN A 335 -6.35 29.21 2.87
N TRP A 336 -5.71 28.81 1.77
CA TRP A 336 -4.27 28.63 1.67
C TRP A 336 -3.52 29.91 2.08
N LYS A 337 -2.51 29.75 2.92
CA LYS A 337 -1.69 30.84 3.46
C LYS A 337 -0.22 30.52 3.32
N ILE A 338 0.58 31.57 3.34
CA ILE A 338 2.02 31.44 3.51
C ILE A 338 2.30 31.09 4.97
N ALA A 339 2.90 29.94 5.22
CA ALA A 339 3.43 29.54 6.53
C ALA A 339 4.96 29.56 6.52
N THR A 340 5.58 29.19 7.63
CA THR A 340 7.03 28.95 7.68
C THR A 340 7.34 27.58 8.27
N THR A 341 8.31 26.88 7.70
CA THR A 341 8.82 25.58 8.16
C THR A 341 10.28 25.69 8.61
N THR A 342 10.73 24.77 9.47
CA THR A 342 12.15 24.56 9.79
C THR A 342 12.58 23.13 9.48
N ASP A 343 11.79 22.42 8.69
CA ASP A 343 11.97 21.01 8.46
C ASP A 343 13.24 20.78 7.65
N ILE A 344 14.05 19.85 8.15
CA ILE A 344 15.28 19.44 7.46
C ILE A 344 14.94 18.79 6.11
N GLY A 345 13.74 18.22 5.99
CA GLY A 345 13.25 17.51 4.81
C GLY A 345 12.86 18.40 3.64
N ASN A 346 12.75 19.74 3.79
CA ASN A 346 12.43 20.64 2.69
C ASN A 346 13.72 21.17 2.01
N PRO A 347 14.13 20.64 0.85
CA PRO A 347 15.35 21.08 0.16
C PRO A 347 15.13 22.41 -0.58
N GLY A 348 15.56 23.53 -0.01
CA GLY A 348 15.56 24.82 -0.72
C GLY A 348 16.15 26.00 0.08
N PRO A 349 16.50 27.13 -0.56
CA PRO A 349 16.83 28.35 0.14
C PRO A 349 15.54 29.04 0.59
N GLY A 350 15.21 28.95 1.87
CA GLY A 350 13.97 29.56 2.33
C GLY A 350 13.39 28.85 3.51
N ASN A 351 12.29 29.38 4.01
CA ASN A 351 11.54 28.76 5.07
C ASN A 351 10.05 28.98 4.92
N LYS A 352 9.56 29.51 3.80
CA LYS A 352 8.16 29.79 3.54
C LYS A 352 7.57 28.77 2.59
N ILE A 353 6.31 28.43 2.84
CA ILE A 353 5.59 27.39 2.13
C ILE A 353 4.13 27.80 1.94
N ALA A 354 3.41 27.14 1.05
CA ALA A 354 1.96 27.18 1.01
C ALA A 354 1.38 26.14 1.98
N ALA A 355 0.53 26.57 2.92
CA ALA A 355 -0.10 25.69 3.88
C ALA A 355 -1.62 25.89 3.93
N MET A 356 -2.35 24.79 4.12
CA MET A 356 -3.79 24.78 4.32
C MET A 356 -4.17 23.82 5.44
N LYS A 357 -5.05 24.27 6.34
CA LYS A 357 -5.63 23.46 7.42
C LYS A 357 -7.03 23.93 7.77
N ALA A 358 -7.87 23.02 8.22
CA ALA A 358 -9.23 23.35 8.65
C ALA A 358 -9.39 23.56 10.16
N TYR A 359 -8.30 23.48 10.95
CA TYR A 359 -8.34 23.65 12.41
C TYR A 359 -8.99 24.97 12.81
N ASN A 360 -9.99 24.91 13.71
CA ASN A 360 -10.85 26.02 14.11
C ASN A 360 -11.58 26.71 12.94
N SER A 361 -11.92 25.99 11.87
CA SER A 361 -12.76 26.52 10.79
C SER A 361 -14.17 26.87 11.26
N GLY A 362 -14.65 26.24 12.35
CA GLY A 362 -15.99 26.43 12.88
C GLY A 362 -17.08 25.86 11.99
N THR A 363 -16.70 25.02 11.02
CA THR A 363 -17.57 24.40 10.03
C THR A 363 -17.19 22.94 9.84
N PRO A 364 -18.17 22.03 9.72
CA PRO A 364 -17.88 20.60 9.53
C PRO A 364 -17.17 20.28 8.22
N VAL A 365 -17.16 21.22 7.26
CA VAL A 365 -16.48 21.09 5.98
C VAL A 365 -15.85 22.44 5.61
N ASN A 366 -14.60 22.44 5.17
CA ASN A 366 -13.89 23.56 4.57
C ASN A 366 -13.14 23.04 3.31
N ILE A 367 -13.51 23.57 2.14
CA ILE A 367 -12.90 23.21 0.85
C ILE A 367 -12.20 24.44 0.30
N ALA A 368 -10.87 24.34 0.11
CA ALA A 368 -10.04 25.46 -0.32
C ALA A 368 -9.13 25.09 -1.49
N TRP A 369 -9.03 26.00 -2.44
CA TRP A 369 -8.29 25.86 -3.69
C TRP A 369 -7.13 26.84 -3.73
N LEU A 370 -5.98 26.37 -4.20
CA LEU A 370 -4.82 27.19 -4.58
C LEU A 370 -4.50 26.90 -6.04
N ILE A 371 -4.65 27.90 -6.90
CA ILE A 371 -4.63 27.73 -8.35
C ILE A 371 -3.48 28.54 -8.95
N THR A 372 -2.74 27.92 -9.86
CA THR A 372 -1.59 28.53 -10.55
C THR A 372 -2.00 29.73 -11.41
N PRO A 373 -1.05 30.59 -11.80
CA PRO A 373 -1.18 31.44 -12.99
C PRO A 373 -1.46 30.62 -14.27
N PRO A 374 -1.87 31.25 -15.39
CA PRO A 374 -2.09 30.55 -16.65
C PRO A 374 -0.78 29.96 -17.20
N ILE A 375 -0.82 28.69 -17.60
CA ILE A 375 0.31 27.97 -18.21
C ILE A 375 -0.04 27.66 -19.66
N ASN A 376 0.76 28.16 -20.61
CA ASN A 376 0.53 27.92 -22.04
C ASN A 376 1.32 26.71 -22.53
N LEU A 377 0.66 25.57 -22.71
CA LEU A 377 1.31 24.33 -23.16
C LEU A 377 1.68 24.33 -24.64
N ASN A 378 1.07 25.19 -25.46
CA ASN A 378 1.37 25.23 -26.90
C ASN A 378 2.78 25.76 -27.21
N ALA A 379 3.47 26.31 -26.20
CA ALA A 379 4.82 26.83 -26.31
C ALA A 379 5.88 25.82 -25.82
N LEU A 380 5.45 24.63 -25.36
CA LEU A 380 6.29 23.63 -24.70
C LEU A 380 6.27 22.33 -25.50
N ASP A 381 7.35 21.55 -25.44
CA ASP A 381 7.45 20.27 -26.14
C ASP A 381 6.93 19.11 -25.28
N LYS A 382 7.50 18.94 -24.08
CA LYS A 382 7.04 17.95 -23.08
C LYS A 382 6.98 18.58 -21.71
N ALA A 383 5.79 19.06 -21.39
CA ALA A 383 5.53 19.75 -20.13
C ALA A 383 5.27 18.76 -18.98
N TYR A 384 5.87 19.05 -17.83
CA TYR A 384 5.64 18.34 -16.57
C TYR A 384 5.34 19.33 -15.44
N ALA A 385 4.48 18.93 -14.51
CA ALA A 385 4.41 19.57 -13.19
C ALA A 385 5.22 18.77 -12.17
N ASN A 386 5.81 19.46 -11.20
CA ASN A 386 6.49 18.87 -10.05
C ASN A 386 6.40 19.82 -8.84
N PHE A 387 6.28 19.26 -7.65
CA PHE A 387 6.29 19.94 -6.35
C PHE A 387 6.67 18.94 -5.27
N ILE A 388 6.83 19.43 -4.04
CA ILE A 388 6.93 18.59 -2.83
C ILE A 388 5.77 18.91 -1.89
N SER A 389 5.33 17.91 -1.13
CA SER A 389 4.29 18.06 -0.13
C SER A 389 4.68 17.42 1.21
N SER A 390 4.23 18.03 2.30
CA SER A 390 4.25 17.49 3.67
C SER A 390 2.85 17.60 4.30
N ASN A 391 2.60 16.85 5.36
CA ASN A 391 1.38 16.95 6.16
C ASN A 391 1.72 17.04 7.65
N SER A 392 0.73 17.43 8.46
CA SER A 392 0.82 17.33 9.92
C SER A 392 -0.56 17.16 10.53
N SER A 393 -0.64 16.45 11.68
CA SER A 393 -1.91 16.14 12.34
C SER A 393 -2.85 15.35 11.43
N GLU A 394 -2.34 14.26 10.87
CA GLU A 394 -3.00 13.47 9.84
C GLU A 394 -4.25 12.81 10.41
N ASP A 395 -5.39 13.05 9.77
CA ASP A 395 -6.69 12.67 10.32
C ASP A 395 -7.76 12.35 9.26
N GLY A 396 -7.36 12.15 8.00
CA GLY A 396 -8.28 11.93 6.89
C GLY A 396 -8.70 13.20 6.14
N SER A 397 -8.03 14.33 6.39
CA SER A 397 -8.02 15.46 5.45
C SER A 397 -7.44 15.02 4.10
N GLU A 398 -7.94 15.58 2.99
CA GLU A 398 -7.52 15.18 1.64
C GLU A 398 -6.91 16.34 0.85
N LEU A 399 -5.91 16.03 0.01
CA LEU A 399 -5.32 16.95 -0.97
C LEU A 399 -5.33 16.33 -2.36
N GLU A 400 -5.93 17.02 -3.32
CA GLU A 400 -5.93 16.63 -4.74
C GLU A 400 -5.13 17.62 -5.59
N LEU A 401 -4.39 17.10 -6.58
CA LEU A 401 -3.86 17.90 -7.68
C LEU A 401 -4.82 17.81 -8.88
N LEU A 402 -5.27 18.96 -9.36
CA LEU A 402 -6.27 19.07 -10.41
C LEU A 402 -5.76 19.91 -11.57
N ILE A 403 -6.32 19.69 -12.77
CA ILE A 403 -6.06 20.49 -13.97
C ILE A 403 -7.37 20.93 -14.64
N SER A 404 -7.40 22.18 -15.10
CA SER A 404 -8.47 22.72 -15.93
C SER A 404 -7.92 23.40 -17.18
N SER A 405 -8.67 23.27 -18.29
CA SER A 405 -8.41 23.96 -19.57
C SER A 405 -9.53 24.94 -19.94
N ASN A 406 -10.55 25.08 -19.08
CA ASN A 406 -11.71 25.94 -19.33
C ASN A 406 -12.04 26.90 -18.18
N TRP A 407 -11.27 26.88 -17.08
CA TRP A 407 -11.33 27.94 -16.09
C TRP A 407 -10.79 29.25 -16.69
N ASP A 408 -11.43 30.38 -16.39
CA ASP A 408 -11.15 31.68 -17.01
C ASP A 408 -10.21 32.56 -16.18
N GLY A 409 -9.68 32.05 -15.07
CA GLY A 409 -8.86 32.80 -14.13
C GLY A 409 -9.64 33.58 -13.07
N THR A 410 -10.98 33.49 -13.05
CA THR A 410 -11.83 34.20 -12.09
C THR A 410 -12.23 33.29 -10.93
N ALA A 411 -11.92 33.70 -9.69
CA ALA A 411 -12.20 32.91 -8.48
C ALA A 411 -13.68 32.46 -8.37
N ASP A 412 -14.63 33.32 -8.75
CA ASP A 412 -16.07 33.00 -8.71
C ASP A 412 -16.52 31.94 -9.73
N GLN A 413 -15.65 31.56 -10.67
CA GLN A 413 -15.91 30.55 -11.71
C GLN A 413 -15.12 29.24 -11.49
N VAL A 414 -14.45 29.08 -10.34
CA VAL A 414 -13.67 27.86 -10.06
C VAL A 414 -14.55 26.62 -10.11
N THR A 415 -15.74 26.66 -9.52
CA THR A 415 -16.66 25.52 -9.44
C THR A 415 -17.52 25.31 -10.70
N SER A 416 -17.56 26.29 -11.61
CA SER A 416 -18.24 26.16 -12.91
C SER A 416 -17.33 25.58 -14.00
N ALA A 417 -16.01 25.61 -13.79
CA ALA A 417 -15.03 24.99 -14.65
C ALA A 417 -14.97 23.47 -14.47
N THR A 418 -14.34 22.78 -15.43
CA THR A 418 -14.11 21.34 -15.37
C THR A 418 -12.69 21.07 -14.88
N TRP A 419 -12.58 20.25 -13.84
CA TRP A 419 -11.32 19.84 -13.24
C TRP A 419 -11.13 18.34 -13.39
N LYS A 420 -9.91 17.93 -13.76
CA LYS A 420 -9.51 16.51 -13.80
C LYS A 420 -8.40 16.26 -12.79
N VAL A 421 -8.46 15.14 -12.09
CA VAL A 421 -7.39 14.72 -11.18
C VAL A 421 -6.14 14.36 -11.98
N LEU A 422 -5.01 14.91 -11.56
CA LEU A 422 -3.68 14.55 -12.04
C LEU A 422 -3.09 13.47 -11.13
N PRO A 423 -2.39 12.46 -11.67
CA PRO A 423 -1.87 11.33 -10.89
C PRO A 423 -0.55 11.69 -10.16
N ALA A 424 -0.55 12.76 -9.38
CA ALA A 424 0.59 13.18 -8.56
C ALA A 424 0.77 12.24 -7.36
N THR A 425 2.02 12.01 -6.96
CA THR A 425 2.28 11.53 -5.60
C THR A 425 1.96 12.68 -4.64
N ILE A 426 1.09 12.42 -3.66
CA ILE A 426 0.80 13.31 -2.54
C ILE A 426 1.27 12.60 -1.28
N VAL A 427 1.86 13.36 -0.34
CA VAL A 427 2.21 12.85 0.99
C VAL A 427 1.03 12.13 1.63
N SER A 428 1.26 10.93 2.15
CA SER A 428 0.24 10.14 2.82
C SER A 428 0.24 10.35 4.32
N ASP A 429 -0.88 10.03 4.97
CA ASP A 429 -1.09 10.21 6.41
C ASP A 429 -0.10 9.47 7.32
N ASP A 430 0.66 8.52 6.77
CA ASP A 430 1.64 7.73 7.51
C ASP A 430 3.09 8.22 7.37
N VAL A 431 3.29 9.34 6.67
CA VAL A 431 4.59 10.01 6.56
C VAL A 431 4.79 10.92 7.76
N PHE A 432 6.02 11.00 8.26
CA PHE A 432 6.34 11.88 9.40
C PHE A 432 6.23 13.34 8.98
N TYR A 433 5.63 14.19 9.82
CA TYR A 433 5.23 15.56 9.47
C TYR A 433 6.34 16.56 9.04
N GLN A 434 7.62 16.15 9.06
CA GLN A 434 8.75 16.94 8.56
C GLN A 434 9.42 16.32 7.33
N ASP A 435 8.90 15.17 6.88
CA ASP A 435 9.37 14.51 5.67
C ASP A 435 8.57 15.05 4.48
N TRP A 436 9.31 15.54 3.48
CA TRP A 436 8.71 16.10 2.29
C TRP A 436 8.77 15.09 1.15
N VAL A 437 7.60 14.81 0.57
CA VAL A 437 7.44 13.82 -0.49
C VAL A 437 7.44 14.52 -1.84
N ASP A 438 8.32 14.09 -2.75
CA ASP A 438 8.34 14.54 -4.13
C ASP A 438 7.13 13.97 -4.89
N SER A 439 6.42 14.87 -5.59
CA SER A 439 5.22 14.53 -6.33
C SER A 439 5.44 13.68 -7.59
N GLY A 440 6.71 13.51 -7.99
CA GLY A 440 7.11 12.96 -9.26
C GLY A 440 7.08 13.97 -10.40
N LEU A 441 7.21 13.46 -11.62
CA LEU A 441 7.02 14.21 -12.87
C LEU A 441 5.60 13.92 -13.39
N ILE A 442 4.68 14.84 -13.14
CA ILE A 442 3.30 14.74 -13.60
C ILE A 442 3.24 15.16 -15.07
N ASP A 443 2.98 14.21 -15.97
CA ASP A 443 2.92 14.43 -17.41
C ASP A 443 1.69 15.28 -17.80
N LEU A 444 1.95 16.43 -18.44
CA LEU A 444 0.93 17.35 -18.95
C LEU A 444 0.74 17.24 -20.47
N SER A 445 1.51 16.39 -21.17
CA SER A 445 1.39 16.17 -22.62
C SER A 445 0.01 15.72 -23.12
N PRO A 446 -0.88 15.10 -22.30
CA PRO A 446 -2.26 14.83 -22.72
C PRO A 446 -3.14 16.10 -22.89
N TYR A 447 -2.65 17.26 -22.46
CA TYR A 447 -3.37 18.54 -22.46
C TYR A 447 -2.77 19.51 -23.48
N SER A 448 -3.51 20.56 -23.84
CA SER A 448 -3.07 21.59 -24.79
C SER A 448 -3.72 22.93 -24.48
N GLY A 449 -3.23 24.00 -25.11
CA GLY A 449 -3.72 25.36 -24.87
C GLY A 449 -3.27 25.93 -23.53
N THR A 450 -4.02 26.91 -23.04
CA THR A 450 -3.82 27.47 -21.71
C THR A 450 -4.50 26.57 -20.67
N ILE A 451 -3.73 26.13 -19.68
CA ILE A 451 -4.23 25.35 -18.55
C ILE A 451 -4.01 26.09 -17.23
N TYR A 452 -4.64 25.56 -16.19
CA TYR A 452 -4.43 25.91 -14.80
C TYR A 452 -4.33 24.64 -13.98
N ILE A 453 -3.42 24.63 -13.01
CA ILE A 453 -3.28 23.53 -12.05
C ILE A 453 -3.76 24.03 -10.69
N ALA A 454 -4.45 23.17 -9.94
CA ALA A 454 -4.97 23.51 -8.62
C ALA A 454 -4.64 22.45 -7.58
N PHE A 455 -4.27 22.93 -6.39
CA PHE A 455 -4.26 22.16 -5.16
C PHE A 455 -5.61 22.35 -4.48
N LYS A 456 -6.39 21.27 -4.33
CA LYS A 456 -7.68 21.29 -3.65
C LYS A 456 -7.58 20.53 -2.34
N TYR A 457 -7.79 21.25 -1.24
CA TYR A 457 -7.85 20.70 0.11
C TYR A 457 -9.30 20.47 0.53
N ILE A 458 -9.56 19.34 1.18
CA ILE A 458 -10.84 18.99 1.78
C ILE A 458 -10.60 18.60 3.25
N GLY A 459 -11.22 19.33 4.16
CA GLY A 459 -11.19 19.06 5.61
C GLY A 459 -12.37 19.70 6.32
N GLY A 460 -12.30 19.88 7.64
CA GLY A 460 -13.34 20.50 8.45
C GLY A 460 -13.12 20.32 9.96
N ASP A 461 -13.42 21.37 10.73
CA ASP A 461 -13.43 21.34 12.19
C ASP A 461 -14.70 22.02 12.72
N ASN A 462 -15.54 21.23 13.38
CA ASN A 462 -16.75 21.69 14.05
C ASN A 462 -16.67 21.54 15.57
N SER A 463 -15.53 21.88 16.18
CA SER A 463 -15.28 21.85 17.63
C SER A 463 -16.28 22.63 18.53
N GLY A 464 -17.37 23.18 17.96
CA GLY A 464 -18.56 23.66 18.66
C GLY A 464 -19.80 22.72 18.67
N ASN A 465 -19.78 21.57 17.99
CA ASN A 465 -20.91 20.63 17.92
C ASN A 465 -20.50 19.23 18.41
N THR A 466 -21.21 18.72 19.41
CA THR A 466 -20.89 17.48 20.15
C THR A 466 -21.13 16.18 19.37
N ASN A 467 -21.24 16.21 18.04
CA ASN A 467 -21.37 15.00 17.23
C ASN A 467 -21.14 15.27 15.73
N PRO A 468 -19.89 15.36 15.24
CA PRO A 468 -19.63 15.19 13.82
C PRO A 468 -19.89 13.74 13.45
N ILE A 469 -20.68 13.50 12.40
CA ILE A 469 -20.99 12.16 11.89
C ILE A 469 -19.70 11.42 11.45
N ASN A 470 -18.59 12.16 11.22
CA ASN A 470 -17.28 11.64 10.77
C ASN A 470 -16.05 12.27 11.49
N GLY A 471 -16.14 12.74 12.75
CA GLY A 471 -14.98 13.36 13.42
C GLY A 471 -14.56 14.74 12.89
N THR A 472 -13.49 15.31 13.45
CA THR A 472 -12.76 16.47 12.91
C THR A 472 -11.71 15.94 11.92
N ILE A 473 -11.67 16.51 10.70
CA ILE A 473 -10.65 16.21 9.68
C ILE A 473 -9.92 17.53 9.35
N ASP A 474 -9.04 17.96 10.23
CA ASP A 474 -8.44 19.28 10.28
C ASP A 474 -6.92 19.33 10.08
N GLY A 475 -6.34 18.17 9.73
CA GLY A 475 -4.96 18.00 9.31
C GLY A 475 -4.48 19.06 8.32
N THR A 476 -3.20 19.38 8.44
CA THR A 476 -2.56 20.41 7.62
C THR A 476 -1.87 19.76 6.43
N PHE A 477 -2.07 20.30 5.24
CA PHE A 477 -1.20 20.03 4.09
C PHE A 477 -0.31 21.23 3.79
N GLU A 478 0.92 20.92 3.41
CA GLU A 478 1.97 21.86 3.09
C GLU A 478 2.52 21.52 1.71
N VAL A 479 2.72 22.55 0.88
CA VAL A 479 3.22 22.42 -0.49
C VAL A 479 4.30 23.45 -0.72
N ASP A 480 5.35 23.04 -1.42
CA ASP A 480 6.48 23.92 -1.76
C ASP A 480 7.14 23.54 -3.10
N ASN A 481 7.99 24.43 -3.60
CA ASN A 481 8.85 24.25 -4.77
C ASN A 481 8.10 23.81 -6.03
N PHE A 482 6.94 24.40 -6.29
CA PHE A 482 6.11 24.08 -7.45
C PHE A 482 6.79 24.55 -8.74
N LYS A 483 6.90 23.64 -9.71
CA LYS A 483 7.57 23.85 -10.99
C LYS A 483 6.69 23.40 -12.15
N ILE A 484 6.74 24.18 -13.23
CA ILE A 484 6.44 23.69 -14.58
C ILE A 484 7.76 23.54 -15.31
N LEU A 485 7.99 22.33 -15.81
CA LEU A 485 9.20 21.91 -16.47
C LEU A 485 8.89 21.59 -17.93
N ASP A 486 9.82 21.89 -18.82
CA ASP A 486 9.77 21.49 -20.23
C ASP A 486 11.03 20.72 -20.59
N ARG A 487 10.87 19.75 -21.49
CA ARG A 487 11.96 18.88 -21.94
C ARG A 487 11.88 18.64 -23.45
N ASP A 488 12.88 19.14 -24.14
CA ASP A 488 13.13 18.93 -25.58
C ASP A 488 13.25 17.44 -25.97
#